data_AF-A0A6N6WIL0-F1
#
_entry.id   AF-A0A6N6WIL0-F1
#
_cell.length_a   1.000
_cell.length_b   1.000
_cell.length_c   1.000
_cell.angle_alpha   90.00
_cell.angle_beta   90.00
_cell.angle_gamma   90.00
#
_symmetry.space_group_name_H-M   'P 1'
#
loop_
_entity.id
_entity.type
_entity.pdbx_description
1 polymer ?
#
loop_
_entity_poly.entity_id
_entity_poly.type
_entity_poly.pdbx_seq_one_letter_code
_entity_poly.pdbx_strand_id
1 'polypeptide(L)'
;MSFSRTVAHQSRTIGRVSCPYRNSSEVIPEGLACWQSTGNRSRVLSPSIPRWQAYSASVLHGTLYVLLFLVPLAGYVHRLAGAHPVSFFGLVDMPVFIGRDEPLRLLTDTLHRGLVPTLALLMIAHIAAALKHKFIDRDGVAGRMGI
;
A
#
# COMPACT_ATOMS: atom_id res chain seq x y z
N MET A 1 16.72 6.25 -60.89
CA MET A 1 15.92 6.87 -59.82
C MET A 1 16.26 6.17 -58.51
N SER A 2 17.16 6.73 -57.71
CA SER A 2 17.64 6.14 -56.44
C SER A 2 16.91 6.83 -55.29
N PHE A 3 16.04 6.10 -54.60
CA PHE A 3 15.21 6.62 -53.52
C PHE A 3 15.96 6.45 -52.19
N SER A 4 16.81 7.42 -51.86
CA SER A 4 17.42 7.54 -50.53
C SER A 4 16.32 7.72 -49.50
N ARG A 5 16.01 6.66 -48.75
CA ARG A 5 15.17 6.77 -47.54
C ARG A 5 16.00 7.47 -46.46
N THR A 6 15.78 8.76 -46.31
CA THR A 6 16.18 9.52 -45.12
C THR A 6 15.46 8.90 -43.92
N VAL A 7 16.14 8.03 -43.18
CA VAL A 7 15.64 7.53 -41.89
C VAL A 7 15.66 8.72 -40.94
N ALA A 8 14.49 9.33 -40.75
CA ALA A 8 14.30 10.38 -39.77
C ALA A 8 14.69 9.83 -38.40
N HIS A 9 15.77 10.36 -37.83
CA HIS A 9 16.16 10.16 -36.44
C HIS A 9 15.09 10.85 -35.58
N GLN A 10 13.99 10.14 -35.27
CA GLN A 10 12.90 10.68 -34.48
C GLN A 10 13.22 10.54 -33.00
N SER A 11 13.84 11.57 -32.43
CA SER A 11 14.00 11.71 -30.98
C SER A 11 12.66 12.09 -30.36
N ARG A 12 12.11 11.22 -29.50
CA ARG A 12 10.94 11.57 -28.69
C ARG A 12 11.44 12.26 -27.43
N THR A 13 11.22 13.56 -27.32
CA THR A 13 11.53 14.34 -26.11
C THR A 13 10.44 14.09 -25.07
N ILE A 14 10.79 13.46 -23.95
CA ILE A 14 9.91 13.36 -22.78
C ILE A 14 10.50 14.28 -21.71
N GLY A 15 10.01 15.52 -21.65
CA GLY A 15 10.61 16.56 -20.81
C GLY A 15 11.97 17.04 -21.35
N ARG A 16 13.01 17.10 -20.51
CA ARG A 16 14.40 17.48 -20.92
C ARG A 16 15.25 16.31 -21.40
N VAL A 17 14.72 15.08 -21.38
CA VAL A 17 15.48 13.88 -21.72
C VAL A 17 15.09 13.42 -23.12
N SER A 18 16.07 13.41 -24.02
CA SER A 18 15.94 12.83 -25.35
C SER A 18 16.35 11.37 -25.27
N CYS A 19 15.40 10.45 -25.20
CA CYS A 19 15.73 9.02 -25.30
C CYS A 19 15.73 8.62 -26.80
N PRO A 20 16.83 8.03 -27.30
CA PRO A 20 16.88 7.54 -28.67
C PRO A 20 15.96 6.32 -28.81
N TYR A 21 14.86 6.47 -29.56
CA TYR A 21 13.99 5.35 -29.92
C TYR A 21 14.55 4.70 -31.19
N ARG A 22 15.47 3.73 -31.03
CA ARG A 22 16.01 2.93 -32.14
C ARG A 22 15.42 1.53 -32.06
N ASN A 23 14.37 1.28 -32.86
CA ASN A 23 13.67 0.03 -33.18
C ASN A 23 13.34 -0.96 -32.01
N SER A 24 12.24 -1.69 -32.14
CA SER A 24 11.70 -2.57 -31.09
C SER A 24 12.50 -3.86 -30.84
N SER A 25 13.59 -4.12 -31.57
CA SER A 25 14.37 -5.37 -31.48
C SER A 25 15.68 -5.26 -30.67
N GLU A 26 16.13 -4.05 -30.32
CA GLU A 26 17.36 -3.81 -29.53
C GLU A 26 17.06 -3.36 -28.07
N VAL A 27 15.85 -3.60 -27.59
CA VAL A 27 15.22 -2.97 -26.41
C VAL A 27 15.89 -3.26 -25.05
N ILE A 28 16.81 -4.22 -24.95
CA ILE A 28 17.14 -4.80 -23.63
C ILE A 28 18.32 -4.13 -22.89
N PRO A 29 19.46 -3.74 -23.49
CA PRO A 29 20.54 -3.11 -22.72
C PRO A 29 20.38 -1.58 -22.54
N GLU A 30 19.92 -0.86 -23.57
CA GLU A 30 19.82 0.62 -23.55
C GLU A 30 18.52 1.12 -22.89
N GLY A 31 17.45 0.32 -22.94
CA GLY A 31 16.15 0.66 -22.37
C GLY A 31 16.18 0.80 -20.85
N LEU A 32 17.01 0.01 -20.17
CA LEU A 32 17.17 0.07 -18.71
C LEU A 32 17.78 1.40 -18.25
N ALA A 33 18.73 1.98 -19.00
CA ALA A 33 19.37 3.24 -18.64
C ALA A 33 18.39 4.43 -18.74
N CYS A 34 17.57 4.49 -19.81
CA CYS A 34 16.49 5.48 -19.93
C CYS A 34 15.36 5.24 -18.90
N TRP A 35 15.08 3.98 -18.55
CA TRP A 35 14.12 3.66 -17.49
C TRP A 35 14.63 4.10 -16.11
N GLN A 36 15.91 3.91 -15.79
CA GLN A 36 16.50 4.40 -14.54
C GLN A 36 16.51 5.93 -14.46
N SER A 37 16.79 6.63 -15.57
CA SER A 37 16.77 8.10 -15.61
C SER A 37 15.36 8.68 -15.44
N THR A 38 14.33 7.92 -15.76
CA THR A 38 12.92 8.38 -15.69
C THR A 38 12.19 7.83 -14.44
N GLY A 39 12.55 6.64 -13.97
CA GLY A 39 11.87 5.86 -12.95
C GLY A 39 12.29 6.17 -11.50
N ASN A 40 13.45 6.78 -11.28
CA ASN A 40 13.94 7.06 -9.92
C ASN A 40 13.57 8.46 -9.38
N ARG A 41 12.34 8.94 -9.64
CA ARG A 41 11.86 10.23 -9.08
C ARG A 41 11.07 10.09 -7.78
N SER A 42 10.94 8.89 -7.23
CA SER A 42 9.98 8.61 -6.16
C SER A 42 10.49 8.85 -4.73
N ARG A 43 11.75 9.28 -4.53
CA ARG A 43 12.36 9.43 -3.19
C ARG A 43 12.84 10.84 -2.85
N VAL A 44 12.16 11.88 -3.29
CA VAL A 44 12.31 13.19 -2.65
C VAL A 44 11.06 13.42 -1.82
N LEU A 45 11.12 13.10 -0.52
CA LEU A 45 10.14 13.66 0.41
C LEU A 45 10.26 15.18 0.27
N SER A 46 9.15 15.84 -0.06
CA SER A 46 9.11 17.30 -0.14
C SER A 46 9.73 17.86 1.14
N PRO A 47 10.72 18.77 1.08
CA PRO A 47 11.30 19.42 2.25
C PRO A 47 10.29 20.21 3.10
N SER A 48 9.03 20.33 2.64
CA SER A 48 7.97 21.12 3.25
C SER A 48 7.28 20.48 4.45
N ILE A 49 7.41 19.16 4.70
CA ILE A 49 6.67 18.51 5.80
C ILE A 49 7.48 18.54 7.11
N PRO A 50 6.93 19.09 8.21
CA PRO A 50 7.55 19.03 9.52
C PRO A 50 7.88 17.59 9.94
N ARG A 51 9.05 17.37 10.54
CA ARG A 51 9.51 16.04 10.96
C ARG A 51 8.53 15.30 11.88
N TRP A 52 7.83 16.03 12.75
CA TRP A 52 6.82 15.46 13.65
C TRP A 52 5.59 14.92 12.88
N GLN A 53 5.23 15.55 11.75
CA GLN A 53 4.12 15.13 10.90
C GLN A 53 4.49 13.91 10.06
N ALA A 54 5.75 13.81 9.62
CA ALA A 54 6.27 12.62 8.96
C ALA A 54 6.35 11.41 9.92
N TYR A 55 6.76 11.64 11.18
CA TYR A 55 6.79 10.61 12.20
C TYR A 55 5.38 10.13 12.58
N SER A 56 4.44 11.05 12.82
CA SER A 56 3.06 10.68 13.15
C SER A 56 2.39 9.90 12.01
N ALA A 57 2.63 10.28 10.75
CA ALA A 57 2.16 9.52 9.60
C ALA A 57 2.74 8.09 9.58
N SER A 58 4.04 7.93 9.85
CA SER A 58 4.70 6.61 9.86
C SER A 58 4.15 5.72 10.98
N VAL A 59 3.98 6.29 12.18
CA VAL A 59 3.40 5.59 13.34
C VAL A 59 1.96 5.18 13.06
N LEU A 60 1.13 6.07 12.50
CA LEU A 60 -0.27 5.78 12.23
C LEU A 60 -0.42 4.63 11.22
N HIS A 61 0.37 4.63 10.13
CA HIS A 61 0.39 3.51 9.18
C HIS A 61 0.88 2.22 9.82
N GLY A 62 1.98 2.27 10.60
CA GLY A 62 2.49 1.10 11.31
C GLY A 62 1.45 0.49 12.24
N THR A 63 0.77 1.33 13.02
CA THR A 63 -0.31 0.90 13.92
C THR A 63 -1.48 0.30 13.14
N LEU A 64 -1.90 0.90 12.03
CA LEU A 64 -2.96 0.33 11.18
C LEU A 64 -2.60 -1.06 10.66
N TYR A 65 -1.37 -1.26 10.17
CA TYR A 65 -0.94 -2.59 9.70
C TYR A 65 -0.95 -3.64 10.81
N VAL A 66 -0.49 -3.26 11.99
CA VAL A 66 -0.50 -4.14 13.16
C VAL A 66 -1.93 -4.50 13.57
N LEU A 67 -2.84 -3.53 13.66
CA LEU A 67 -4.25 -3.77 14.01
C LEU A 67 -4.97 -4.59 12.94
N LEU A 68 -4.66 -4.39 11.66
CA LEU A 68 -5.27 -5.13 10.56
C LEU A 68 -4.95 -6.63 10.62
N PHE A 69 -3.82 -7.01 11.24
CA PHE A 69 -3.47 -8.41 11.51
C PHE A 69 -4.04 -8.91 12.84
N LEU A 70 -3.97 -8.11 13.90
CA LEU A 70 -4.42 -8.50 15.25
C LEU A 70 -5.93 -8.71 15.34
N VAL A 71 -6.76 -7.86 14.71
CA VAL A 71 -8.22 -7.97 14.75
C VAL A 71 -8.73 -9.31 14.19
N PRO A 72 -8.37 -9.72 12.96
CA PRO A 72 -8.81 -11.01 12.42
C PRO A 72 -8.18 -12.19 13.15
N LEU A 73 -6.93 -12.06 13.63
CA LEU A 73 -6.31 -13.10 14.45
C LEU A 73 -7.09 -13.32 15.76
N ALA A 74 -7.44 -12.25 16.47
CA ALA A 74 -8.26 -12.33 17.68
C ALA A 74 -9.64 -12.95 17.41
N GLY A 75 -10.28 -12.57 16.29
CA GLY A 75 -11.56 -13.16 15.88
C GLY A 75 -11.47 -14.64 15.52
N TYR A 76 -10.37 -15.06 14.88
CA TYR A 76 -10.10 -16.45 14.53
C TYR A 76 -9.88 -17.30 15.80
N VAL A 77 -9.07 -16.83 16.74
CA VAL A 77 -8.85 -17.53 18.02
C VAL A 77 -10.14 -17.61 18.84
N HIS A 78 -10.97 -16.56 18.82
CA HIS A 78 -12.28 -16.59 19.50
C HIS A 78 -13.19 -17.70 18.94
N ARG A 79 -13.22 -17.88 17.60
CA ARG A 79 -13.97 -18.96 16.94
C ARG A 79 -13.43 -20.35 17.33
N LEU A 80 -12.10 -20.50 17.34
CA LEU A 80 -11.44 -21.75 17.75
C LEU A 80 -11.76 -22.11 19.21
N ALA A 81 -11.69 -21.14 20.13
CA ALA A 81 -11.99 -21.34 21.55
C ALA A 81 -13.47 -21.72 21.80
N GLY A 82 -14.36 -21.35 20.88
CA GLY A 82 -15.77 -21.76 20.89
C GLY A 82 -16.02 -23.19 20.39
N ALA A 83 -14.99 -23.90 19.92
CA ALA A 83 -15.08 -25.19 19.23
C ALA A 83 -16.04 -25.18 18.02
N HIS A 84 -16.19 -24.02 17.38
CA HIS A 84 -17.02 -23.87 16.19
C HIS A 84 -16.14 -24.06 14.94
N PRO A 85 -16.45 -25.02 14.06
CA PRO A 85 -15.71 -25.19 12.81
C PRO A 85 -15.84 -23.91 11.97
N VAL A 86 -14.70 -23.37 11.53
CA VAL A 86 -14.67 -22.24 10.61
C VAL A 86 -14.63 -22.81 9.20
N SER A 87 -15.77 -22.77 8.52
CA SER A 87 -15.85 -23.16 7.12
C SER A 87 -15.22 -22.09 6.24
N PHE A 88 -14.16 -22.44 5.51
CA PHE A 88 -13.67 -21.60 4.41
C PHE A 88 -14.65 -21.70 3.25
N PHE A 89 -15.51 -20.69 3.10
CA PHE A 89 -16.49 -20.57 2.00
C PHE A 89 -17.45 -21.77 1.87
N GLY A 90 -17.68 -22.54 2.95
CA GLY A 90 -18.52 -23.74 2.93
C GLY A 90 -17.92 -24.93 2.15
N LEU A 91 -16.66 -24.82 1.70
CA LEU A 91 -15.97 -25.83 0.91
C LEU A 91 -15.07 -26.74 1.76
N VAL A 92 -14.47 -26.17 2.81
CA VAL A 92 -13.55 -26.88 3.71
C VAL A 92 -13.76 -26.40 5.13
N ASP A 93 -14.14 -27.32 6.03
CA ASP A 93 -14.15 -27.07 7.46
C ASP A 93 -12.73 -27.25 8.01
N MET A 94 -12.18 -26.19 8.61
CA MET A 94 -10.89 -26.30 9.29
C MET A 94 -11.07 -27.12 10.59
N PRO A 95 -10.26 -28.17 10.80
CA PRO A 95 -10.31 -28.94 12.03
C PRO A 95 -10.01 -28.03 13.22
N VAL A 96 -10.84 -28.11 14.24
CA VAL A 96 -10.66 -27.35 15.48
C VAL A 96 -9.45 -27.93 16.22
N PHE A 97 -8.36 -27.17 16.28
CA PHE A 97 -7.13 -27.60 16.96
C PHE A 97 -7.16 -27.43 18.48
N ILE A 98 -8.07 -26.61 19.00
CA ILE A 98 -8.15 -26.23 20.42
C ILE A 98 -9.50 -26.67 20.97
N GLY A 99 -9.49 -27.44 22.07
CA GLY A 99 -10.71 -27.79 22.80
C GLY A 99 -11.38 -26.54 23.40
N ARG A 100 -12.67 -26.63 23.75
CA ARG A 100 -13.42 -25.49 24.29
C ARG A 100 -12.72 -24.92 25.53
N ASP A 101 -12.33 -23.65 25.46
CA ASP A 101 -11.60 -22.94 26.51
C ASP A 101 -12.27 -21.58 26.79
N GLU A 102 -13.03 -21.51 27.89
CA GLU A 102 -13.78 -20.31 28.28
C GLU A 102 -12.90 -19.09 28.63
N PRO A 103 -11.83 -19.19 29.44
CA PRO A 103 -10.98 -18.03 29.70
C PRO A 103 -10.31 -17.50 28.44
N LEU A 104 -9.88 -18.36 27.51
CA LEU A 104 -9.33 -17.92 26.23
C LEU A 104 -10.38 -17.19 25.37
N ARG A 105 -11.63 -17.69 25.39
CA ARG A 105 -12.77 -17.10 24.69
C ARG A 105 -13.11 -15.71 25.23
N LEU A 106 -13.10 -15.53 26.55
CA LEU A 106 -13.40 -14.24 27.20
C LEU A 106 -12.31 -13.19 26.91
N LEU A 107 -11.04 -13.61 26.95
CA LEU A 107 -9.91 -12.74 26.62
C LEU A 107 -9.98 -12.25 25.17
N THR A 108 -10.17 -13.17 24.22
CA THR A 108 -10.24 -12.84 22.79
C THR A 108 -11.47 -12.03 22.44
N ASP A 109 -12.61 -12.27 23.09
CA ASP A 109 -13.83 -11.47 22.96
C ASP A 109 -13.61 -10.02 23.42
N THR A 110 -12.94 -9.84 24.58
CA THR A 110 -12.60 -8.51 25.11
C THR A 110 -11.62 -7.78 24.20
N LEU A 111 -10.57 -8.47 23.74
CA LEU A 111 -9.60 -7.91 22.78
C LEU A 111 -10.27 -7.53 21.47
N HIS A 112 -11.10 -8.40 20.89
CA HIS A 112 -11.77 -8.13 19.62
C HIS A 112 -12.75 -6.95 19.74
N ARG A 113 -13.57 -6.91 20.81
CA ARG A 113 -14.47 -5.78 21.08
C ARG A 113 -13.75 -4.46 21.31
N GLY A 114 -12.54 -4.48 21.86
CA GLY A 114 -11.71 -3.28 22.03
C GLY A 114 -11.01 -2.85 20.73
N LEU A 115 -10.42 -3.80 20.00
CA LEU A 115 -9.61 -3.51 18.82
C LEU A 115 -10.44 -3.04 17.62
N VAL A 116 -11.67 -3.53 17.44
CA VAL A 116 -12.56 -3.14 16.33
C VAL A 116 -12.86 -1.62 16.32
N PRO A 117 -13.38 -1.01 17.40
CA PRO A 117 -13.64 0.43 17.42
C PRO A 117 -12.33 1.25 17.37
N THR A 118 -11.23 0.77 17.95
CA THR A 118 -9.92 1.43 17.83
C THR A 118 -9.45 1.47 16.37
N LEU A 119 -9.52 0.35 15.64
CA LEU A 119 -9.17 0.30 14.22
C LEU A 119 -10.05 1.23 13.40
N ALA A 120 -11.37 1.24 13.66
CA ALA A 120 -12.30 2.13 12.97
C ALA A 120 -11.96 3.62 13.20
N LEU A 121 -11.65 4.01 14.44
CA LEU A 121 -11.26 5.38 14.78
C LEU A 121 -9.95 5.78 14.10
N LEU A 122 -8.94 4.90 14.10
CA LEU A 122 -7.68 5.16 13.42
C LEU A 122 -7.83 5.26 11.91
N MET A 123 -8.71 4.44 11.31
CA MET A 123 -9.03 4.51 9.89
C MET A 123 -9.66 5.86 9.52
N ILE A 124 -10.62 6.34 10.33
CA ILE A 124 -11.22 7.67 10.13
C ILE A 124 -10.16 8.76 10.28
N ALA A 125 -9.30 8.68 11.31
CA ALA A 125 -8.21 9.62 11.50
C ALA A 125 -7.22 9.63 10.33
N HIS A 126 -6.92 8.47 9.75
CA HIS A 126 -6.08 8.34 8.55
C HIS A 126 -6.69 9.05 7.33
N ILE A 127 -7.98 8.81 7.07
CA ILE A 127 -8.71 9.45 5.98
C ILE A 127 -8.77 10.97 6.20
N ALA A 128 -9.09 11.41 7.43
CA ALA A 128 -9.12 12.82 7.78
C ALA A 128 -7.76 13.50 7.59
N ALA A 129 -6.66 12.83 7.93
CA ALA A 129 -5.31 13.33 7.68
C ALA A 129 -5.03 13.45 6.18
N ALA A 130 -5.39 12.44 5.37
CA ALA A 130 -5.27 12.51 3.91
C ALA A 130 -6.08 13.67 3.31
N LEU A 131 -7.30 13.89 3.79
CA LEU A 131 -8.13 15.03 3.39
C LEU A 131 -7.51 16.37 3.80
N LYS A 132 -7.03 16.49 5.05
CA LYS A 132 -6.31 17.68 5.54
C LYS A 132 -5.14 18.02 4.62
N HIS A 133 -4.33 17.03 4.26
CA HIS A 133 -3.21 17.21 3.34
C HIS A 133 -3.65 17.63 1.93
N LYS A 134 -4.77 17.09 1.43
CA LYS A 134 -5.31 17.44 0.11
C LYS A 134 -5.87 18.87 0.05
N PHE A 135 -6.61 19.30 1.07
CA PHE A 135 -7.32 20.58 1.06
C PHE A 135 -6.51 21.74 1.66
N ILE A 136 -5.78 21.51 2.76
CA ILE A 136 -5.06 22.55 3.51
C ILE A 136 -3.61 22.61 3.08
N ASP A 137 -2.87 21.50 3.22
CA ASP A 137 -1.41 21.53 3.01
C ASP A 137 -1.05 21.59 1.51
N ARG A 138 -1.96 21.17 0.62
CA ARG A 138 -1.78 21.13 -0.86
C ARG A 138 -0.46 20.48 -1.28
N ASP A 139 0.04 19.53 -0.47
CA ASP A 139 1.42 19.01 -0.58
C ASP A 139 1.69 18.15 -1.83
N GLY A 140 0.72 17.97 -2.74
CA GLY A 140 0.86 17.09 -3.91
C GLY A 140 1.06 15.60 -3.56
N VAL A 141 1.13 15.24 -2.26
CA VAL A 141 1.31 13.88 -1.76
C VAL A 141 0.11 12.99 -2.11
N ALA A 142 -1.11 13.54 -2.06
CA ALA A 142 -2.33 12.85 -2.49
C ALA A 142 -2.27 12.45 -3.99
N GLY A 143 -1.71 13.32 -4.84
CA GLY A 143 -1.55 13.05 -6.27
C GLY A 143 -0.55 11.92 -6.59
N ARG A 144 0.31 11.52 -5.65
CA ARG A 144 1.27 10.41 -5.85
C ARG A 144 0.68 9.02 -5.56
N MET A 145 -0.43 8.97 -4.82
CA MET A 145 -1.17 7.73 -4.52
C MET A 145 -2.51 7.63 -5.27
N GLY A 146 -2.78 8.55 -6.19
CA GLY A 146 -3.98 8.51 -7.03
C GLY A 146 -5.26 8.88 -6.28
N ILE A 147 -5.22 9.94 -5.47
CA ILE A 147 -6.38 10.54 -4.78
C ILE A 147 -6.45 12.05 -4.99
#